data_AF-A0A2H1KGH5-F1
#
_entry.id   AF-A0A2H1KGH5-F1
#
_cell.length_a   1.000
_cell.length_b   1.000
_cell.length_c   1.000
_cell.angle_alpha   90.00
_cell.angle_beta   90.00
_cell.angle_gamma   90.00
#
_symmetry.space_group_name_H-M   'P 1'
#
loop_
_entity.id
_entity.type
_entity.pdbx_description
1 polymer ?
#
loop_
_entity_poly.entity_id
_entity_poly.type
_entity_poly.pdbx_seq_one_letter_code
_entity_poly.pdbx_strand_id
1 'polypeptide(L)'
;MSPFVRKVPTASGATAVQIADKTGGRYRIVEHLGSAHTPEELAALIALGRDKLHPGQGVLDFDHTDKPATAPAVVKSSRSQVIVDTIRTAYEHLGFNTVDDEAFFQLVLARLIELTSKSDSVRVLSELGVDTAHRNTFLTCLKRARDHNYRDQIAAKCFDYSVATTGISLILYDVTTLYFEAEKEDGLRKVGYSKERRVDPQIVVGLLVDRTGFPLEIGCFEGNKAETHTI
;
A
#
# COMPACT_ATOMS: atom_id res chain seq x y z
N MET A 1 -11.87 39.62 1.11
CA MET A 1 -12.70 38.44 0.80
C MET A 1 -12.66 38.28 -0.71
N SER A 2 -12.73 37.07 -1.26
CA SER A 2 -12.67 36.87 -2.71
C SER A 2 -14.04 37.17 -3.36
N PRO A 3 -14.07 37.78 -4.55
CA PRO A 3 -15.31 37.98 -5.29
C PRO A 3 -15.98 36.62 -5.60
N PHE A 4 -17.31 36.59 -5.65
CA PHE A 4 -18.10 35.36 -5.87
C PHE A 4 -19.31 35.63 -6.77
N VAL A 5 -19.80 34.58 -7.44
CA VAL A 5 -21.02 34.64 -8.26
C VAL A 5 -22.25 34.53 -7.37
N ARG A 6 -23.20 35.45 -7.51
CA ARG A 6 -24.51 35.41 -6.86
C ARG A 6 -25.66 35.45 -7.86
N LYS A 7 -26.78 34.85 -7.47
CA LYS A 7 -28.03 34.82 -8.22
C LYS A 7 -29.06 35.69 -7.53
N VAL A 8 -29.77 36.53 -8.27
CA VAL A 8 -30.79 37.43 -7.73
C VAL A 8 -32.06 37.32 -8.59
N PRO A 9 -33.23 37.00 -8.01
CA PRO A 9 -34.48 37.01 -8.76
C PRO A 9 -34.84 38.45 -9.14
N THR A 10 -35.23 38.68 -10.39
CA THR A 10 -35.68 39.98 -10.88
C THR A 10 -37.20 40.07 -10.87
N ALA A 11 -37.72 41.30 -10.83
CA ALA A 11 -39.16 41.57 -10.91
C ALA A 11 -39.80 41.10 -12.24
N SER A 12 -39.00 40.87 -13.28
CA SER A 12 -39.43 40.36 -14.59
C SER A 12 -39.51 38.82 -14.67
N GLY A 13 -39.30 38.11 -13.55
CA GLY A 13 -39.29 36.64 -13.51
C GLY A 13 -38.00 36.00 -14.02
N ALA A 14 -36.97 36.80 -14.32
CA ALA A 14 -35.64 36.31 -14.70
C ALA A 14 -34.76 36.10 -13.46
N THR A 15 -33.67 35.36 -13.62
CA THR A 15 -32.61 35.27 -12.60
C THR A 15 -31.38 36.04 -13.09
N ALA A 16 -31.06 37.15 -12.43
CA ALA A 16 -29.84 37.91 -12.69
C ALA A 16 -28.63 37.23 -12.06
N VAL A 17 -27.53 37.15 -12.81
CA VAL A 17 -26.24 36.62 -12.36
C VAL A 17 -25.23 37.76 -12.25
N GLN A 18 -24.61 37.88 -11.09
CA GLN A 18 -23.72 39.01 -10.76
C GLN A 18 -22.45 38.50 -10.06
N ILE A 19 -21.32 39.15 -10.32
CA ILE A 19 -20.11 39.00 -9.52
C ILE A 19 -20.17 40.06 -8.42
N ALA A 20 -20.08 39.63 -7.17
CA ALA A 20 -20.12 40.51 -6.01
C ALA A 20 -18.95 40.24 -5.06
N ASP A 21 -18.54 41.28 -4.35
CA ASP A 21 -17.62 41.19 -3.21
C ASP A 21 -18.34 41.63 -1.93
N LYS A 22 -17.98 41.03 -0.79
CA LYS A 22 -18.56 41.34 0.52
C LYS A 22 -17.49 41.99 1.40
N THR A 23 -17.62 43.31 1.57
CA THR A 23 -16.72 44.11 2.43
C THR A 23 -17.53 44.80 3.51
N GLY A 24 -17.16 44.61 4.80
CA GLY A 24 -17.81 45.28 5.92
C GLY A 24 -19.32 44.98 6.09
N GLY A 25 -19.77 43.78 5.70
CA GLY A 25 -21.16 43.36 5.81
C GLY A 25 -22.09 43.86 4.69
N ARG A 26 -21.59 44.68 3.75
CA ARG A 26 -22.35 45.14 2.57
C ARG A 26 -21.84 44.45 1.30
N TYR A 27 -22.77 44.14 0.39
CA TYR A 27 -22.44 43.58 -0.93
C TYR A 27 -22.13 44.72 -1.91
N ARG A 28 -20.97 44.66 -2.55
CA ARG A 28 -20.61 45.51 -3.69
C ARG A 28 -20.69 44.67 -4.96
N ILE A 29 -21.48 45.12 -5.93
CA ILE A 29 -21.55 44.47 -7.24
C ILE A 29 -20.32 44.90 -8.03
N VAL A 30 -19.52 43.92 -8.43
CA VAL A 30 -18.32 44.12 -9.25
C VAL A 30 -18.71 44.14 -10.72
N GLU A 31 -19.54 43.19 -11.15
CA GLU A 31 -19.98 43.07 -12.53
C GLU A 31 -21.36 42.42 -12.63
N HIS A 32 -22.18 42.88 -13.58
CA HIS A 32 -23.45 42.26 -13.94
C HIS A 32 -23.27 41.42 -15.22
N LEU A 33 -23.43 40.10 -15.12
CA LEU A 33 -23.16 39.19 -16.23
C LEU A 33 -24.37 39.02 -17.15
N GLY A 34 -25.59 39.17 -16.64
CA GLY A 34 -26.82 39.05 -17.42
C GLY A 34 -28.02 38.57 -16.60
N SER A 35 -29.17 38.43 -17.27
CA SER A 35 -30.41 37.87 -16.70
C SER A 35 -30.85 36.68 -17.53
N ALA A 36 -31.10 35.55 -16.88
CA ALA A 36 -31.54 34.32 -17.52
C ALA A 36 -33.04 34.10 -17.29
N HIS A 37 -33.76 33.77 -18.36
CA HIS A 37 -35.17 33.37 -18.33
C HIS A 37 -35.34 31.85 -18.38
N THR A 38 -34.30 31.12 -18.79
CA THR A 38 -34.28 29.65 -18.83
C THR A 38 -33.18 29.06 -17.93
N PRO A 39 -33.32 27.79 -17.50
CA PRO A 39 -32.28 27.12 -16.73
C PRO A 39 -30.93 27.00 -17.47
N GLU A 40 -30.99 26.88 -18.81
CA GLU A 40 -29.82 26.76 -19.68
C GLU A 40 -29.04 28.08 -19.76
N GLU A 41 -29.75 29.19 -19.96
CA GLU A 41 -29.16 30.54 -19.91
C GLU A 41 -28.54 30.83 -18.55
N LEU A 42 -29.19 30.39 -17.48
CA LEU A 42 -28.68 30.57 -16.12
C LEU A 42 -27.38 29.79 -15.91
N ALA A 43 -27.31 28.56 -16.41
CA ALA A 43 -26.10 27.74 -16.34
C ALA A 43 -24.94 28.39 -17.12
N ALA A 44 -25.20 28.90 -18.32
CA ALA A 44 -24.21 29.59 -19.15
C ALA A 44 -23.66 30.85 -18.45
N LEU A 45 -24.53 31.68 -17.85
CA LEU A 45 -24.10 32.89 -17.13
C LEU A 45 -23.29 32.58 -15.87
N ILE A 46 -23.58 31.48 -15.18
CA ILE A 46 -22.80 31.04 -14.01
C ILE A 46 -21.43 30.53 -14.42
N ALA A 47 -21.35 29.77 -15.52
CA ALA A 47 -20.07 29.30 -16.07
C ALA A 47 -19.17 30.49 -16.46
N LEU A 48 -19.73 31.46 -17.20
CA LEU A 48 -19.04 32.71 -17.54
C LEU A 48 -18.51 33.46 -16.31
N GLY A 49 -19.31 33.49 -15.23
CA GLY A 49 -18.91 34.13 -13.99
C GLY A 49 -17.78 33.41 -13.25
N ARG A 50 -17.71 32.08 -13.34
CA ARG A 50 -16.62 31.28 -12.75
C ARG A 50 -15.32 31.48 -13.51
N ASP A 51 -15.36 31.48 -14.83
CA ASP A 51 -14.18 31.70 -15.68
C ASP A 51 -13.56 33.07 -15.42
N LYS A 52 -14.39 34.10 -15.24
CA LYS A 52 -13.92 35.45 -14.89
C LYS A 52 -13.33 35.57 -13.48
N LEU A 53 -13.77 34.76 -12.52
CA LEU A 53 -13.24 34.78 -11.15
C LEU A 53 -11.88 34.09 -11.05
N HIS A 54 -11.57 33.18 -11.96
CA HIS A 54 -10.35 32.39 -11.96
C HIS A 54 -9.60 32.52 -13.31
N PRO A 55 -9.18 33.73 -13.71
CA PRO A 55 -8.48 33.92 -14.97
C PRO A 55 -7.16 33.13 -14.97
N GLY A 56 -7.01 32.20 -15.92
CA GLY A 56 -5.82 31.36 -16.06
C GLY A 56 -5.88 30.00 -15.36
N GLN A 57 -6.95 29.69 -14.63
CA GLN A 57 -7.20 28.34 -14.13
C GLN A 57 -8.03 27.58 -15.18
N GLY A 58 -7.36 26.96 -16.15
CA GLY A 58 -8.04 26.18 -17.18
C GLY A 58 -8.84 25.03 -16.55
N VAL A 59 -10.12 24.93 -16.92
CA VAL A 59 -10.91 23.72 -16.66
C VAL A 59 -10.36 22.64 -17.58
N LEU A 60 -9.88 21.53 -17.01
CA LEU A 60 -9.56 20.32 -17.78
C LEU A 60 -10.89 19.71 -18.26
N ASP A 61 -11.35 20.20 -19.40
CA ASP A 61 -12.58 19.75 -20.05
C ASP A 61 -12.28 18.48 -20.86
N PHE A 62 -12.70 17.34 -20.31
CA PHE A 62 -12.48 16.01 -20.91
C PHE A 62 -13.62 15.56 -21.83
N ASP A 63 -14.70 16.32 -21.98
CA ASP A 63 -15.87 15.84 -22.69
C ASP A 63 -15.95 16.41 -24.12
N HIS A 64 -15.48 15.61 -25.06
CA HIS A 64 -15.98 15.66 -26.43
C HIS A 64 -17.48 15.28 -26.40
N THR A 65 -18.28 16.11 -27.06
CA THR A 65 -19.75 16.14 -27.06
C THR A 65 -20.45 14.80 -27.33
N ASP A 66 -21.65 14.69 -26.76
CA ASP A 66 -22.63 13.59 -26.76
C ASP A 66 -22.43 12.47 -25.74
N LYS A 67 -22.99 12.64 -24.53
CA LYS A 67 -23.35 11.50 -23.67
C LYS A 67 -24.81 11.56 -23.20
N PRO A 68 -25.58 10.47 -23.39
CA PRO A 68 -26.91 10.32 -22.79
C PRO A 68 -26.79 10.35 -21.27
N ALA A 69 -27.83 10.85 -20.58
CA ALA A 69 -27.92 10.94 -19.12
C ALA A 69 -27.42 9.64 -18.46
N THR A 70 -26.15 9.66 -18.05
CA THR A 70 -25.49 8.50 -17.48
C THR A 70 -25.88 8.50 -16.00
N ALA A 71 -26.43 7.39 -15.50
CA ALA A 71 -26.71 7.21 -14.09
C ALA A 71 -25.48 7.64 -13.24
N PRO A 72 -25.67 8.25 -12.06
CA PRO A 72 -24.57 8.74 -11.25
C PRO A 72 -23.55 7.63 -11.04
N ALA A 73 -22.28 7.91 -11.33
CA ALA A 73 -21.21 6.94 -11.18
C ALA A 73 -21.13 6.49 -9.71
N VAL A 74 -21.41 5.20 -9.46
CA VAL A 74 -21.29 4.60 -8.13
C VAL A 74 -19.93 3.93 -8.03
N VAL A 75 -19.17 4.29 -6.98
CA VAL A 75 -17.90 3.62 -6.66
C VAL A 75 -18.21 2.17 -6.29
N LYS A 76 -17.77 1.22 -7.11
CA LYS A 76 -17.96 -0.22 -6.86
C LYS A 76 -16.97 -0.76 -5.83
N SER A 77 -15.74 -0.25 -5.83
CA SER A 77 -14.68 -0.66 -4.92
C SER A 77 -13.63 0.44 -4.79
N SER A 78 -12.81 0.36 -3.75
CA SER A 78 -11.64 1.21 -3.52
C SER A 78 -10.41 0.32 -3.35
N ARG A 79 -9.24 0.82 -3.75
CA ARG A 79 -7.98 0.09 -3.62
C ARG A 79 -6.88 0.99 -3.07
N SER A 80 -6.06 0.46 -2.18
CA SER A 80 -4.88 1.12 -1.62
C SER A 80 -3.71 0.99 -2.59
N GLN A 81 -3.84 1.62 -3.76
CA GLN A 81 -2.92 1.41 -4.88
C GLN A 81 -1.46 1.76 -4.55
N VAL A 82 -1.23 2.95 -3.99
CA VAL A 82 0.13 3.48 -3.82
C VAL A 82 1.00 2.56 -2.97
N ILE A 83 0.46 2.05 -1.86
CA ILE A 83 1.22 1.19 -0.95
C ILE A 83 1.47 -0.19 -1.56
N VAL A 84 0.49 -0.76 -2.27
CA VAL A 84 0.63 -2.05 -2.95
C VAL A 84 1.67 -1.96 -4.06
N ASP A 85 1.58 -0.93 -4.90
CA ASP A 85 2.50 -0.71 -6.02
C ASP A 85 3.92 -0.41 -5.51
N THR A 86 4.06 0.33 -4.41
CA THR A 86 5.37 0.62 -3.79
C THR A 86 6.04 -0.65 -3.26
N ILE A 87 5.30 -1.48 -2.52
CA ILE A 87 5.84 -2.75 -1.99
C ILE A 87 6.18 -3.70 -3.14
N ARG A 88 5.33 -3.79 -4.16
CA ARG A 88 5.61 -4.61 -5.36
C ARG A 88 6.84 -4.13 -6.11
N THR A 89 6.97 -2.82 -6.31
CA THR A 89 8.14 -2.24 -6.98
C THR A 89 9.42 -2.54 -6.20
N ALA A 90 9.40 -2.43 -4.86
CA ALA A 90 10.55 -2.79 -4.04
C ALA A 90 10.87 -4.30 -4.12
N TYR A 91 9.84 -5.15 -4.12
CA TYR A 91 9.97 -6.61 -4.25
C TYR A 91 10.63 -7.00 -5.59
N GLU A 92 10.20 -6.37 -6.69
CA GLU A 92 10.75 -6.58 -8.03
C GLU A 92 12.15 -5.97 -8.18
N HIS A 93 12.41 -4.80 -7.59
CA HIS A 93 13.73 -4.17 -7.61
C HIS A 93 14.78 -5.01 -6.90
N LEU A 94 14.40 -5.73 -5.83
CA LEU A 94 15.25 -6.71 -5.16
C LEU A 94 15.37 -8.04 -5.93
N GLY A 95 14.66 -8.20 -7.05
CA GLY A 95 14.68 -9.41 -7.88
C GLY A 95 13.89 -10.58 -7.29
N PHE A 96 13.05 -10.34 -6.28
CA PHE A 96 12.29 -11.41 -5.61
C PHE A 96 11.17 -11.99 -6.48
N ASN A 97 10.84 -11.34 -7.61
CA ASN A 97 9.99 -11.89 -8.65
C ASN A 97 10.54 -13.17 -9.30
N THR A 98 11.77 -13.60 -8.98
CA THR A 98 12.23 -14.98 -9.25
C THR A 98 11.32 -16.03 -8.61
N VAL A 99 10.65 -15.69 -7.51
CA VAL A 99 9.56 -16.47 -6.93
C VAL A 99 8.26 -16.06 -7.60
N ASP A 100 7.91 -16.76 -8.68
CA ASP A 100 6.68 -16.54 -9.45
C ASP A 100 5.46 -17.15 -8.73
N ASP A 101 5.09 -16.58 -7.57
CA ASP A 101 3.97 -17.02 -6.74
C ASP A 101 3.24 -15.83 -6.12
N GLU A 102 2.16 -15.39 -6.76
CA GLU A 102 1.37 -14.23 -6.29
C GLU A 102 0.81 -14.45 -4.88
N ALA A 103 0.47 -15.70 -4.50
CA ALA A 103 0.01 -15.97 -3.15
C ALA A 103 1.13 -15.78 -2.10
N PHE A 104 2.38 -16.03 -2.49
CA PHE A 104 3.54 -15.73 -1.64
C PHE A 104 3.74 -14.22 -1.50
N PHE A 105 3.70 -13.47 -2.61
CA PHE A 105 3.76 -12.00 -2.57
C PHE A 105 2.66 -11.41 -1.69
N GLN A 106 1.42 -11.89 -1.82
CA GLN A 106 0.29 -11.46 -0.99
C GLN A 106 0.49 -11.73 0.50
N LEU A 107 1.12 -12.86 0.88
CA LEU A 107 1.47 -13.13 2.28
C LEU A 107 2.55 -12.17 2.79
N VAL A 108 3.54 -11.83 1.96
CA VAL A 108 4.57 -10.83 2.28
C VAL A 108 3.94 -9.45 2.45
N LEU A 109 3.11 -9.03 1.50
CA LEU A 109 2.36 -7.78 1.53
C LEU A 109 1.53 -7.67 2.82
N ALA A 110 0.71 -8.68 3.11
CA ALA A 110 -0.12 -8.69 4.32
C ALA A 110 0.74 -8.54 5.59
N ARG A 111 1.86 -9.28 5.68
CA ARG A 111 2.80 -9.23 6.82
C ARG A 111 3.48 -7.87 7.01
N LEU A 112 3.78 -7.15 5.93
CA LEU A 112 4.37 -5.81 5.99
C LEU A 112 3.36 -4.75 6.41
N ILE A 113 2.09 -4.92 6.03
CA ILE A 113 1.01 -4.02 6.40
C ILE A 113 0.55 -4.25 7.84
N GLU A 114 0.31 -5.51 8.20
CA GLU A 114 -0.14 -5.90 9.53
C GLU A 114 0.41 -7.29 9.89
N LEU A 115 1.15 -7.38 11.01
CA LEU A 115 1.70 -8.64 11.50
C LEU A 115 0.61 -9.53 12.10
N THR A 116 -0.20 -10.14 11.25
CA THR A 116 -1.32 -10.99 11.65
C THR A 116 -1.09 -12.47 11.30
N SER A 117 -2.05 -13.31 11.68
CA SER A 117 -2.10 -14.72 11.34
C SER A 117 -2.33 -14.94 9.84
N LYS A 118 -1.86 -16.07 9.31
CA LYS A 118 -2.07 -16.45 7.89
C LYS A 118 -3.54 -16.47 7.49
N SER A 119 -4.43 -16.81 8.43
CA SER A 119 -5.88 -16.81 8.21
C SER A 119 -6.44 -15.40 8.08
N ASP A 120 -5.92 -14.47 8.89
CA ASP A 120 -6.38 -13.09 8.93
C ASP A 120 -5.72 -12.21 7.86
N SER A 121 -4.66 -12.68 7.18
CA SER A 121 -4.10 -12.04 5.98
C SER A 121 -5.14 -11.80 4.89
N VAL A 122 -6.19 -12.63 4.81
CA VAL A 122 -7.29 -12.44 3.85
C VAL A 122 -8.04 -11.13 4.11
N ARG A 123 -8.27 -10.79 5.39
CA ARG A 123 -8.92 -9.54 5.78
C ARG A 123 -8.06 -8.34 5.37
N VAL A 124 -6.76 -8.38 5.70
CA VAL A 124 -5.80 -7.32 5.37
C VAL A 124 -5.79 -7.05 3.85
N LEU A 125 -5.69 -8.09 3.03
CA LEU A 125 -5.65 -7.95 1.57
C LEU A 125 -6.97 -7.45 0.99
N SER A 126 -8.11 -7.87 1.56
CA SER A 126 -9.42 -7.35 1.19
C SER A 126 -9.57 -5.87 1.52
N GLU A 127 -9.06 -5.41 2.66
CA GLU A 127 -9.07 -3.99 3.06
C GLU A 127 -8.19 -3.13 2.15
N LEU A 128 -7.11 -3.71 1.58
CA LEU A 128 -6.28 -3.06 0.57
C LEU A 128 -6.96 -3.01 -0.82
N GLY A 129 -8.07 -3.71 -1.03
CA GLY A 129 -8.73 -3.84 -2.33
C GLY A 129 -7.94 -4.66 -3.34
N VAL A 130 -7.15 -5.64 -2.86
CA VAL A 130 -6.40 -6.58 -3.70
C VAL A 130 -7.22 -7.84 -3.95
N ASP A 131 -7.18 -8.36 -5.17
CA ASP A 131 -7.77 -9.66 -5.51
C ASP A 131 -7.06 -10.78 -4.74
N THR A 132 -7.66 -11.16 -3.62
CA THR A 132 -7.04 -11.98 -2.60
C THR A 132 -7.13 -13.46 -2.96
N ALA A 133 -6.00 -14.17 -2.90
CA ALA A 133 -5.99 -15.61 -3.07
C ALA A 133 -6.80 -16.30 -1.96
N HIS A 134 -7.46 -17.41 -2.31
CA HIS A 134 -8.22 -18.17 -1.32
C HIS A 134 -7.32 -18.69 -0.18
N ARG A 135 -7.85 -18.77 1.04
CA ARG A 135 -7.09 -19.22 2.24
C ARG A 135 -6.34 -20.54 2.03
N ASN A 136 -6.93 -21.51 1.33
CA ASN A 136 -6.28 -22.79 1.04
C ASN A 136 -5.07 -22.63 0.11
N THR A 137 -5.07 -21.63 -0.76
CA THR A 137 -3.94 -21.29 -1.63
C THR A 137 -2.77 -20.78 -0.80
N PHE A 138 -2.99 -19.99 0.25
CA PHE A 138 -1.90 -19.58 1.17
C PHE A 138 -1.26 -20.76 1.90
N LEU A 139 -2.05 -21.71 2.40
CA LEU A 139 -1.50 -22.91 3.04
C LEU A 139 -0.70 -23.77 2.05
N THR A 140 -1.16 -23.86 0.82
CA THR A 140 -0.46 -24.60 -0.24
C THR A 140 0.80 -23.86 -0.69
N CYS A 141 0.77 -22.53 -0.74
CA CYS A 141 1.94 -21.68 -1.01
C CYS A 141 3.08 -21.96 -0.03
N LEU A 142 2.80 -22.12 1.26
CA LEU A 142 3.85 -22.45 2.24
C LEU A 142 4.49 -23.83 2.01
N LYS A 143 3.72 -24.79 1.49
CA LYS A 143 4.27 -26.08 1.06
C LYS A 143 5.19 -25.90 -0.15
N ARG A 144 4.73 -25.15 -1.17
CA ARG A 144 5.57 -24.79 -2.34
C ARG A 144 6.83 -24.05 -1.93
N ALA A 145 6.74 -23.11 -0.98
CA ALA A 145 7.88 -22.34 -0.51
C ALA A 145 8.98 -23.22 0.07
N ARG A 146 8.60 -24.29 0.78
CA ARG A 146 9.52 -25.33 1.25
C ARG A 146 9.99 -26.21 0.08
N ASP A 147 9.08 -26.76 -0.69
CA ASP A 147 9.38 -27.80 -1.69
C ASP A 147 10.18 -27.25 -2.89
N HIS A 148 10.06 -25.96 -3.17
CA HIS A 148 10.74 -25.26 -4.27
C HIS A 148 11.86 -24.31 -3.77
N ASN A 149 12.27 -24.42 -2.50
CA ASN A 149 13.38 -23.65 -1.92
C ASN A 149 13.28 -22.13 -2.13
N TYR A 150 12.12 -21.53 -1.88
CA TYR A 150 11.95 -20.07 -2.05
C TYR A 150 12.94 -19.27 -1.21
N ARG A 151 13.28 -19.78 -0.02
CA ARG A 151 14.27 -19.15 0.87
C ARG A 151 15.62 -18.98 0.17
N ASP A 152 16.13 -20.04 -0.45
CA ASP A 152 17.46 -20.03 -1.06
C ASP A 152 17.47 -19.15 -2.32
N GLN A 153 16.36 -19.11 -3.06
CA GLN A 153 16.18 -18.19 -4.19
C GLN A 153 16.19 -16.72 -3.73
N ILE A 154 15.48 -16.39 -2.65
CA ILE A 154 15.45 -15.04 -2.07
C ILE A 154 16.83 -14.66 -1.52
N ALA A 155 17.50 -15.57 -0.80
CA ALA A 155 18.84 -15.35 -0.26
C ALA A 155 19.86 -15.08 -1.38
N ALA A 156 19.79 -15.82 -2.49
CA ALA A 156 20.63 -15.56 -3.66
C ALA A 156 20.41 -14.15 -4.22
N LYS A 157 19.14 -13.69 -4.29
CA LYS A 157 18.83 -12.32 -4.74
C LYS A 157 19.29 -11.24 -3.77
N CYS A 158 19.17 -11.50 -2.48
CA CYS A 158 19.76 -10.63 -1.46
C CYS A 158 21.28 -10.49 -1.62
N PHE A 159 21.97 -11.62 -1.84
CA PHE A 159 23.40 -11.63 -2.07
C PHE A 159 23.79 -10.84 -3.33
N ASP A 160 23.13 -11.11 -4.46
CA ASP A 160 23.33 -10.39 -5.72
C ASP A 160 23.17 -8.87 -5.52
N TYR A 161 22.11 -8.46 -4.80
CA TYR A 161 21.83 -7.06 -4.52
C TYR A 161 22.92 -6.40 -3.66
N SER A 162 23.37 -7.06 -2.59
CA SER A 162 24.44 -6.55 -1.73
C SER A 162 25.75 -6.42 -2.50
N VAL A 163 26.13 -7.41 -3.32
CA VAL A 163 27.31 -7.35 -4.19
C VAL A 163 27.25 -6.15 -5.14
N ALA A 164 26.09 -5.92 -5.77
CA ALA A 164 25.92 -4.85 -6.76
C ALA A 164 25.88 -3.44 -6.16
N THR A 165 25.52 -3.28 -4.89
CA THR A 165 25.28 -1.97 -4.27
C THR A 165 26.33 -1.59 -3.24
N THR A 166 26.50 -2.42 -2.21
CA THR A 166 27.37 -2.13 -1.06
C THR A 166 28.71 -2.83 -1.19
N GLY A 167 28.78 -3.97 -1.88
CA GLY A 167 29.95 -4.83 -1.95
C GLY A 167 30.17 -5.59 -0.63
N ILE A 168 30.68 -6.82 -0.73
CA ILE A 168 30.88 -7.69 0.42
C ILE A 168 32.28 -7.47 0.98
N SER A 169 32.37 -6.65 2.04
CA SER A 169 33.64 -6.40 2.76
C SER A 169 33.62 -6.87 4.22
N LEU A 170 32.44 -6.99 4.81
CA LEU A 170 32.20 -7.46 6.17
C LEU A 170 30.85 -8.16 6.18
N ILE A 171 30.81 -9.33 6.81
CA ILE A 171 29.60 -10.10 7.02
C ILE A 171 29.43 -10.26 8.53
N LEU A 172 28.26 -9.92 9.03
CA LEU A 172 27.89 -10.10 10.43
C LEU A 172 26.92 -11.27 10.53
N TYR A 173 27.16 -12.12 11.52
CA TYR A 173 26.32 -13.26 11.81
C TYR A 173 25.92 -13.20 13.28
N ASP A 174 24.63 -13.31 13.53
CA ASP A 174 24.09 -13.43 14.88
C ASP A 174 23.03 -14.51 14.95
N VAL A 175 22.88 -15.08 16.14
CA VAL A 175 22.03 -16.22 16.41
C VAL A 175 21.07 -15.89 17.53
N THR A 176 19.78 -16.04 17.28
CA THR A 176 18.72 -15.87 18.27
C THR A 176 18.03 -17.19 18.56
N THR A 177 17.81 -17.46 19.84
CA THR A 177 17.06 -18.64 20.31
C THR A 177 15.59 -18.29 20.52
N LEU A 178 14.69 -19.06 19.93
CA LEU A 178 13.24 -18.93 20.15
C LEU A 178 12.73 -20.10 20.99
N TYR A 179 12.11 -19.79 22.13
CA TYR A 179 11.57 -20.77 23.07
C TYR A 179 10.09 -21.04 22.77
N PHE A 180 9.65 -22.26 23.06
CA PHE A 180 8.26 -22.67 22.90
C PHE A 180 7.73 -23.26 24.20
N GLU A 181 6.54 -22.83 24.60
CA GLU A 181 5.73 -23.52 25.60
C GLU A 181 5.17 -24.81 24.99
N ALA A 182 6.02 -25.84 24.93
CA ALA A 182 5.69 -27.13 24.38
C ALA A 182 6.12 -28.22 25.36
N GLU A 183 5.19 -29.09 25.73
CA GLU A 183 5.46 -30.18 26.68
C GLU A 183 6.46 -31.22 26.14
N LYS A 184 6.64 -31.29 24.81
CA LYS A 184 7.44 -32.32 24.13
C LYS A 184 8.28 -31.72 23.02
N GLU A 185 9.49 -32.22 22.90
CA GLU A 185 10.35 -32.01 21.73
C GLU A 185 9.74 -32.60 20.44
N ASP A 186 10.17 -32.08 19.29
CA ASP A 186 9.93 -32.71 17.99
C ASP A 186 11.21 -32.74 17.15
N GLY A 187 11.07 -32.89 15.83
CA GLY A 187 12.23 -32.96 14.92
C GLY A 187 13.03 -31.65 14.81
N LEU A 188 12.46 -30.51 15.19
CA LEU A 188 13.13 -29.20 15.12
C LEU A 188 13.27 -28.56 16.50
N ARG A 189 12.20 -28.61 17.31
CA ARG A 189 12.17 -28.04 18.65
C ARG A 189 12.84 -28.99 19.62
N LYS A 190 14.04 -28.62 20.08
CA LYS A 190 14.88 -29.42 20.99
C LYS A 190 15.23 -28.60 22.22
N VAL A 191 15.35 -29.24 23.37
CA VAL A 191 15.92 -28.62 24.57
C VAL A 191 17.39 -28.35 24.27
N GLY A 192 17.77 -27.08 24.31
CA GLY A 192 19.14 -26.70 23.98
C GLY A 192 20.07 -26.65 25.18
N TYR A 193 21.29 -26.19 24.91
CA TYR A 193 22.32 -25.98 25.93
C TYR A 193 22.03 -24.70 26.73
N SER A 194 21.03 -24.74 27.60
CA SER A 194 20.64 -23.59 28.41
C SER A 194 21.64 -23.36 29.56
N LYS A 195 22.30 -22.18 29.58
CA LYS A 195 23.04 -21.70 30.76
C LYS A 195 22.13 -21.52 31.99
N GLU A 196 20.82 -21.35 31.77
CA GLU A 196 19.77 -21.16 32.77
C GLU A 196 19.01 -22.46 33.14
N ARG A 197 19.41 -23.63 32.60
CA ARG A 197 18.72 -24.93 32.79
C ARG A 197 17.23 -24.94 32.42
N ARG A 198 16.83 -24.17 31.40
CA ARG A 198 15.46 -24.25 30.86
C ARG A 198 15.22 -25.60 30.18
N VAL A 199 14.05 -26.17 30.43
CA VAL A 199 13.59 -27.47 29.88
C VAL A 199 12.62 -27.29 28.70
N ASP A 200 12.26 -26.05 28.39
CA ASP A 200 11.36 -25.74 27.28
C ASP A 200 12.07 -25.96 25.93
N PRO A 201 11.44 -26.67 24.98
CA PRO A 201 11.98 -26.84 23.65
C PRO A 201 12.22 -25.49 22.95
N GLN A 202 13.33 -25.39 22.23
CA GLN A 202 13.73 -24.19 21.51
C GLN A 202 14.11 -24.51 20.06
N ILE A 203 14.22 -23.48 19.24
CA ILE A 203 14.91 -23.51 17.95
C ILE A 203 15.95 -22.41 17.90
N VAL A 204 16.93 -22.57 17.02
CA VAL A 204 17.99 -21.61 16.80
C VAL A 204 17.79 -20.97 15.43
N VAL A 205 17.75 -19.63 15.37
CA VAL A 205 17.60 -18.86 14.14
C VAL A 205 18.85 -18.01 13.93
N GLY A 206 19.55 -18.27 12.82
CA GLY A 206 20.73 -17.49 12.42
C GLY A 206 20.36 -16.48 11.35
N LEU A 207 20.89 -15.26 11.46
CA LEU A 207 20.75 -14.23 10.44
C LEU A 207 22.14 -13.75 10.00
N LEU A 208 22.38 -13.83 8.69
CA LEU A 208 23.56 -13.29 8.04
C LEU A 208 23.21 -11.94 7.42
N VAL A 209 24.01 -10.91 7.69
CA VAL A 209 23.81 -9.57 7.11
C VAL A 209 25.12 -8.98 6.58
N ASP A 210 25.02 -8.07 5.63
CA ASP A 210 26.17 -7.28 5.18
C ASP A 210 26.51 -6.15 6.16
N ARG A 211 27.57 -5.39 5.84
CA ARG A 211 28.03 -4.26 6.66
C ARG A 211 26.99 -3.15 6.91
N THR A 212 25.93 -3.09 6.10
CA THR A 212 24.83 -2.11 6.25
C THR A 212 23.65 -2.67 7.04
N GLY A 213 23.71 -3.96 7.41
CA GLY A 213 22.60 -4.68 8.03
C GLY A 213 21.60 -5.26 7.03
N PHE A 214 21.92 -5.27 5.73
CA PHE A 214 21.05 -5.87 4.72
C PHE A 214 21.10 -7.41 4.83
N PRO A 215 19.95 -8.10 4.90
CA PRO A 215 19.90 -9.54 5.12
C PRO A 215 20.40 -10.30 3.89
N LEU A 216 21.32 -11.24 4.11
CA LEU A 216 21.89 -12.11 3.08
C LEU A 216 21.30 -13.52 3.14
N GLU A 217 21.19 -14.08 4.35
CA GLU A 217 20.71 -15.45 4.55
C GLU A 217 20.04 -15.60 5.92
N ILE A 218 19.03 -16.47 5.99
CA ILE A 218 18.37 -16.85 7.24
C ILE A 218 18.38 -18.37 7.41
N GLY A 219 18.90 -18.83 8.54
CA GLY A 219 18.95 -20.24 8.91
C GLY A 219 17.99 -20.55 10.05
N CYS A 220 17.42 -21.77 10.04
CA CYS A 220 16.61 -22.29 11.14
C CYS A 220 17.09 -23.70 11.47
N PHE A 221 17.40 -23.93 12.74
CA PHE A 221 18.14 -25.11 13.22
C PHE A 221 17.51 -25.69 14.48
N GLU A 222 17.86 -26.95 14.75
CA GLU A 222 17.46 -27.62 15.98
C GLU A 222 17.95 -26.86 17.21
N GLY A 223 17.11 -26.83 18.26
CA GLY A 223 17.36 -26.04 19.48
C GLY A 223 18.66 -26.36 20.23
N ASN A 224 19.19 -27.56 20.05
CA ASN A 224 20.44 -28.05 20.62
C ASN A 224 21.63 -27.90 19.68
N LYS A 225 21.48 -27.26 18.52
CA LYS A 225 22.60 -27.05 17.60
C LYS A 225 23.51 -25.94 18.12
N ALA A 226 24.81 -26.24 18.25
CA ALA A 226 25.79 -25.25 18.69
C ALA A 226 25.97 -24.16 17.62
N GLU A 227 26.20 -22.92 18.07
CA GLU A 227 26.38 -21.73 17.20
C GLU A 227 27.50 -21.92 16.16
N THR A 228 28.56 -22.67 16.48
CA THR A 228 29.65 -22.96 15.55
C THR A 228 29.25 -23.86 14.38
N HIS A 229 28.09 -24.51 14.44
CA HIS A 229 27.58 -25.40 13.39
C HIS A 229 26.40 -24.79 12.63
N THR A 230 26.06 -23.53 12.88
CA THR A 230 24.96 -22.82 12.22
C THR A 230 25.43 -21.87 11.12
N ILE A 231 26.75 -21.84 10.86
CA ILE A 231 27.42 -21.14 9.75
C ILE A 231 28.16 -22.13 8.85
#